data_AF-B9EC59-F1
#
_entry.id   AF-B9EC59-F1
#
_cell.length_a   1.000
_cell.length_b   1.000
_cell.length_c   1.000
_cell.angle_alpha   90.00
_cell.angle_beta   90.00
_cell.angle_gamma   90.00
#
_symmetry.space_group_name_H-M   'P 1'
#
loop_
_entity.id
_entity.type
_entity.pdbx_description
1 polymer ?
#
loop_
_entity_poly.entity_id
_entity_poly.type
_entity_poly.pdbx_seq_one_letter_code
_entity_poly.pdbx_strand_id
1 'polypeptide(L)'
;MDPNMIEYLADRSKGDLQVLSKQANTQIYSFFNQIIKILKSDENEQKKRIEMNNLFSFFQEPQHLNLGISLEGNTGKGTTAKELVKTFMREDVVSLILDESGLTIPQKTPLFPYFADDKLSDLTSNIIMNVIIEFNKKIVVLYPEMSSYLSSVNEEYNYYSNGTWKQMRHKPFIFSEKKVLFIPKDFATYKQTSSLSLLIRTILVEAIEKDKIKNNREKRKTKKEFEKENIAGNRTENTRKIYDESTEVSYKYYQKEVINKVKERLTKD
;
A
#
# COMPACT_ATOMS: atom_id res chain seq x y z
N MET A 1 6.38 4.69 1.02
CA MET A 1 6.09 4.41 -0.40
C MET A 1 4.60 4.19 -0.56
N ASP A 2 3.98 4.80 -1.58
CA ASP A 2 2.53 4.73 -1.80
C ASP A 2 2.21 4.07 -3.15
N PRO A 3 1.58 2.89 -3.16
CA PRO A 3 1.26 2.17 -4.40
C PRO A 3 0.27 2.93 -5.30
N ASN A 4 -0.64 3.75 -4.75
CA ASN A 4 -1.59 4.50 -5.59
C ASN A 4 -0.90 5.69 -6.28
N MET A 5 0.13 6.27 -5.65
CA MET A 5 0.99 7.28 -6.31
C MET A 5 1.74 6.64 -7.48
N ILE A 6 2.33 5.46 -7.27
CA ILE A 6 3.06 4.71 -8.30
C ILE A 6 2.13 4.33 -9.47
N GLU A 7 0.92 3.84 -9.17
CA GLU A 7 -0.11 3.54 -10.17
C GLU A 7 -0.46 4.79 -11.00
N TYR A 8 -0.73 5.92 -10.35
CA TYR A 8 -1.05 7.18 -11.04
C TYR A 8 0.10 7.65 -11.96
N LEU A 9 1.34 7.56 -11.47
CA LEU A 9 2.53 7.96 -12.22
C LEU A 9 2.79 7.03 -13.41
N ALA A 10 2.52 5.72 -13.29
CA ALA A 10 2.66 4.76 -14.37
C ALA A 10 1.85 5.17 -15.61
N ASP A 11 0.63 5.70 -15.40
CA ASP A 11 -0.26 6.09 -16.49
C ASP A 11 0.02 7.50 -17.05
N ARG A 12 0.50 8.42 -16.21
CA ARG A 12 0.46 9.87 -16.53
C ARG A 12 1.78 10.62 -16.50
N SER A 13 2.84 10.06 -15.91
CA SER A 13 4.16 10.70 -15.95
C SER A 13 4.81 10.55 -17.34
N LYS A 14 5.93 11.24 -17.57
CA LYS A 14 6.70 11.18 -18.83
C LYS A 14 8.15 10.78 -18.55
N GLY A 15 8.81 10.22 -19.57
CA GLY A 15 10.23 9.90 -19.52
C GLY A 15 10.58 8.78 -18.53
N ASP A 16 11.75 8.88 -17.91
CA ASP A 16 12.33 7.84 -17.05
C ASP A 16 11.46 7.49 -15.83
N LEU A 17 10.81 8.49 -15.24
CA LEU A 17 9.91 8.25 -14.11
C LEU A 17 8.72 7.38 -14.52
N GLN A 18 8.20 7.53 -15.73
CA GLN A 18 7.11 6.71 -16.23
C GLN A 18 7.53 5.25 -16.42
N VAL A 19 8.73 5.02 -16.96
CA VAL A 19 9.27 3.68 -17.15
C VAL A 19 9.43 2.96 -15.81
N LEU A 20 10.04 3.63 -14.82
CA LEU A 20 10.19 3.08 -13.47
C LEU A 20 8.82 2.83 -12.81
N SER A 21 7.89 3.78 -12.92
CA SER A 21 6.55 3.66 -12.35
C SER A 21 5.75 2.51 -12.95
N LYS A 22 5.81 2.31 -14.28
CA LYS A 22 5.13 1.19 -14.96
C LYS A 22 5.69 -0.16 -14.52
N GLN A 23 7.01 -0.25 -14.39
CA GLN A 23 7.66 -1.47 -13.91
C GLN A 23 7.26 -1.78 -12.46
N ALA A 24 7.33 -0.78 -11.59
CA ALA A 24 6.91 -0.90 -10.19
C ALA A 24 5.44 -1.30 -10.08
N ASN A 25 4.55 -0.62 -10.81
CA ASN A 25 3.11 -0.91 -10.81
C ASN A 25 2.81 -2.34 -11.25
N THR A 26 3.52 -2.82 -12.29
CA THR A 26 3.37 -4.21 -12.78
C THR A 26 3.76 -5.24 -11.72
N GLN A 27 4.84 -5.00 -10.97
CA GLN A 27 5.28 -5.89 -9.88
C GLN A 27 4.31 -5.87 -8.70
N ILE A 28 3.86 -4.68 -8.29
CA ILE A 28 2.85 -4.48 -7.24
C ILE A 28 1.56 -5.23 -7.61
N TYR A 29 1.07 -5.03 -8.83
CA TYR A 29 -0.13 -5.68 -9.32
C TYR A 29 0.04 -7.21 -9.39
N SER A 30 1.18 -7.69 -9.91
CA SER A 30 1.48 -9.12 -9.95
C SER A 30 1.50 -9.74 -8.55
N PHE A 31 2.05 -9.04 -7.55
CA PHE A 31 2.13 -9.51 -6.17
C PHE A 31 0.73 -9.63 -5.55
N PHE A 32 -0.07 -8.56 -5.62
CA PHE A 32 -1.43 -8.57 -5.07
C PHE A 32 -2.36 -9.53 -5.81
N ASN A 33 -2.17 -9.74 -7.11
CA ASN A 33 -2.88 -10.79 -7.85
C ASN A 33 -2.51 -12.20 -7.39
N GLN A 34 -1.26 -12.43 -6.98
CA GLN A 34 -0.87 -13.72 -6.44
C GLN A 34 -1.59 -14.00 -5.11
N ILE A 35 -1.80 -12.99 -4.27
CA ILE A 35 -2.64 -13.10 -3.06
C ILE A 35 -4.05 -13.56 -3.45
N ILE A 36 -4.68 -12.90 -4.43
CA ILE A 36 -6.04 -13.25 -4.88
C ILE A 36 -6.08 -14.70 -5.42
N LYS A 37 -5.07 -15.10 -6.21
CA LYS A 37 -4.97 -16.47 -6.75
C LYS A 37 -4.89 -17.53 -5.63
N ILE A 38 -4.05 -17.30 -4.62
CA ILE A 38 -3.92 -18.21 -3.46
C ILE A 38 -5.24 -18.30 -2.71
N LEU A 39 -5.92 -17.17 -2.47
CA LEU A 39 -7.19 -17.18 -1.73
C LEU A 39 -8.30 -17.90 -2.50
N LYS A 40 -8.36 -17.72 -3.83
CA LYS A 40 -9.37 -18.34 -4.72
C LYS A 40 -9.07 -19.79 -5.11
N SER A 41 -7.88 -20.33 -4.85
CA SER A 41 -7.55 -21.70 -5.24
C SER A 41 -8.39 -22.73 -4.48
N ASP A 42 -8.66 -23.88 -5.10
CA ASP A 42 -9.36 -25.02 -4.47
C ASP A 42 -8.47 -25.81 -3.48
N GLU A 43 -7.22 -25.38 -3.29
CA GLU A 43 -6.28 -25.98 -2.36
C GLU A 43 -6.75 -25.86 -0.91
N ASN A 44 -6.35 -26.82 -0.08
CA ASN A 44 -6.67 -26.77 1.34
C ASN A 44 -5.98 -25.59 2.05
N GLU A 45 -6.53 -25.20 3.20
CA GLU A 45 -6.04 -24.06 3.99
C GLU A 45 -4.56 -24.16 4.37
N GLN A 46 -4.05 -25.36 4.60
CA GLN A 46 -2.64 -25.54 4.95
C GLN A 46 -1.71 -25.20 3.77
N LYS A 47 -2.07 -25.62 2.56
CA LYS A 47 -1.29 -25.29 1.36
C LYS A 47 -1.38 -23.80 1.03
N LYS A 48 -2.57 -23.19 1.14
CA LYS A 48 -2.73 -21.73 1.01
C LYS A 48 -1.84 -20.96 1.99
N ARG A 49 -1.77 -21.41 3.25
CA ARG A 49 -0.87 -20.82 4.26
C ARG A 49 0.60 -20.94 3.88
N ILE A 50 1.03 -22.06 3.32
CA ILE A 50 2.42 -22.27 2.88
C ILE A 50 2.73 -21.33 1.72
N GLU A 51 1.87 -21.27 0.70
CA GLU A 51 2.05 -20.37 -0.44
C GLU A 51 2.05 -18.90 -0.03
N MET A 52 1.16 -18.50 0.89
CA MET A 52 1.13 -17.14 1.41
C MET A 52 2.37 -16.81 2.26
N ASN A 53 2.88 -17.77 3.05
CA ASN A 53 4.16 -17.59 3.77
C ASN A 53 5.33 -17.42 2.80
N ASN A 54 5.37 -18.21 1.71
CA ASN A 54 6.40 -18.07 0.68
C ASN A 54 6.30 -16.70 0.00
N LEU A 55 5.08 -16.22 -0.27
CA LEU A 55 4.85 -14.91 -0.85
C LEU A 55 5.32 -13.77 0.07
N PHE A 56 5.15 -13.90 1.39
CA PHE A 56 5.62 -12.90 2.37
C PHE A 56 7.03 -13.19 2.93
N SER A 57 7.74 -14.21 2.43
CA SER A 57 9.00 -14.68 3.03
C SER A 57 10.12 -13.64 3.07
N PHE A 58 10.13 -12.70 2.13
CA PHE A 58 11.08 -11.59 2.07
C PHE A 58 10.48 -10.25 2.53
N PHE A 59 9.36 -10.27 3.24
CA PHE A 59 8.88 -9.08 3.91
C PHE A 59 9.81 -8.74 5.09
N GLN A 60 10.58 -7.67 4.93
CA GLN A 60 11.41 -7.08 5.98
C GLN A 60 11.33 -5.56 5.88
N GLU A 61 11.45 -4.84 6.99
CA GLU A 61 11.59 -3.38 6.91
C GLU A 61 12.85 -3.05 6.08
N PRO A 62 12.74 -2.27 5.00
CA PRO A 62 13.88 -1.97 4.13
C PRO A 62 14.82 -0.99 4.82
N GLN A 63 15.77 -1.53 5.59
CA GLN A 63 16.68 -0.78 6.47
C GLN A 63 17.44 0.36 5.76
N HIS A 64 17.75 0.21 4.47
CA HIS A 64 18.51 1.21 3.71
C HIS A 64 17.65 2.33 3.13
N LEU A 65 16.32 2.22 3.15
CA LEU A 65 15.45 3.29 2.62
C LEU A 65 15.14 4.38 3.65
N ASN A 66 15.36 4.12 4.96
CA ASN A 66 15.15 5.07 6.06
C ASN A 66 13.88 5.95 5.88
N LEU A 67 12.77 5.34 5.45
CA LEU A 67 11.51 6.05 5.18
C LEU A 67 10.76 6.41 6.46
N GLY A 68 11.19 5.87 7.60
CA GLY A 68 10.69 6.18 8.93
C GLY A 68 11.29 7.48 9.46
N ILE A 69 10.43 8.40 9.92
CA ILE A 69 10.83 9.46 10.84
C ILE A 69 10.80 8.85 12.24
N SER A 70 11.81 8.04 12.58
CA SER A 70 12.07 7.66 13.96
C SER A 70 13.23 8.52 14.48
N LEU A 71 12.89 9.60 15.18
CA LEU A 71 13.86 10.42 15.93
C LEU A 71 14.38 9.67 17.17
N GLU A 72 13.69 8.60 17.60
CA GLU A 72 14.05 7.75 18.72
C GLU A 72 13.97 6.28 18.29
N GLY A 73 14.95 5.48 18.70
CA GLY A 73 15.28 4.18 18.13
C GLY A 73 14.15 3.19 17.88
N ASN A 74 14.36 2.35 16.86
CA ASN A 74 13.51 1.23 16.45
C ASN A 74 13.12 0.33 17.63
N THR A 75 11.94 0.55 18.19
CA THR A 75 11.30 -0.31 19.20
C THR A 75 10.04 -0.99 18.67
N GLY A 76 9.71 -0.82 17.39
CA GLY A 76 8.62 -1.53 16.74
C GLY A 76 8.95 -3.03 16.63
N LYS A 77 8.12 -3.89 17.23
CA LYS A 77 8.12 -5.32 16.92
C LYS A 77 7.87 -5.46 15.42
N GLY A 78 8.91 -5.69 14.64
CA GLY A 78 8.84 -5.79 13.19
C GLY A 78 7.76 -6.78 12.78
N THR A 79 6.85 -6.37 11.90
CA THR A 79 5.77 -7.26 11.45
C THR A 79 6.38 -8.45 10.74
N THR A 80 6.06 -9.67 11.18
CA THR A 80 6.63 -10.87 10.58
C THR A 80 5.79 -11.34 9.38
N ALA A 81 6.40 -12.12 8.47
CA ALA A 81 5.67 -12.81 7.40
C ALA A 81 4.45 -13.59 7.95
N LYS A 82 4.59 -14.24 9.11
CA LYS A 82 3.51 -14.95 9.80
C LYS A 82 2.35 -14.05 10.20
N GLU A 83 2.63 -12.83 10.65
CA GLU A 83 1.60 -11.84 10.99
C GLU A 83 0.88 -11.35 9.74
N LEU A 84 1.60 -11.12 8.63
CA LEU A 84 0.96 -10.78 7.35
C LEU A 84 0.06 -11.90 6.86
N VAL A 85 0.53 -13.16 6.88
CA VAL A 85 -0.31 -14.32 6.55
C VAL A 85 -1.56 -14.36 7.43
N LYS A 86 -1.42 -14.14 8.75
CA LYS A 86 -2.55 -14.11 9.68
C LYS A 86 -3.55 -13.00 9.33
N THR A 87 -3.08 -11.81 8.97
CA THR A 87 -3.94 -10.70 8.57
C THR A 87 -4.66 -10.98 7.25
N PHE A 88 -3.92 -11.35 6.21
CA PHE A 88 -4.48 -11.54 4.86
C PHE A 88 -5.36 -12.78 4.71
N MET A 89 -5.20 -13.78 5.59
CA MET A 89 -6.04 -14.98 5.62
C MET A 89 -7.16 -14.93 6.67
N ARG A 90 -7.36 -13.78 7.33
CA ARG A 90 -8.49 -13.62 8.23
C ARG A 90 -9.77 -13.53 7.40
N GLU A 91 -10.80 -14.29 7.77
CA GLU A 91 -12.04 -14.46 6.98
C GLU A 91 -12.63 -13.13 6.49
N ASP A 92 -12.68 -12.16 7.39
CA ASP A 92 -13.22 -10.85 7.09
C ASP A 92 -12.26 -10.04 6.16
N VAL A 93 -10.95 -10.20 6.23
CA VAL A 93 -10.02 -9.59 5.24
C VAL A 93 -10.15 -10.30 3.90
N VAL A 94 -10.30 -11.61 3.89
CA VAL A 94 -10.51 -12.41 2.68
C VAL A 94 -11.77 -11.95 1.96
N SER A 95 -12.88 -11.74 2.68
CA SER A 95 -14.13 -11.26 2.06
C SER A 95 -13.95 -9.89 1.41
N LEU A 96 -13.18 -8.98 2.03
CA LEU A 96 -12.86 -7.67 1.43
C LEU A 96 -11.98 -7.82 0.19
N ILE A 97 -10.93 -8.66 0.25
CA ILE A 97 -10.02 -8.87 -0.89
C ILE A 97 -10.80 -9.42 -2.09
N LEU A 98 -11.71 -10.38 -1.84
CA LEU A 98 -12.45 -11.10 -2.86
C LEU A 98 -13.75 -10.42 -3.30
N ASP A 99 -14.15 -9.30 -2.68
CA ASP A 99 -15.35 -8.56 -3.10
C ASP A 99 -15.23 -8.05 -4.55
N GLU A 100 -16.39 -7.78 -5.15
CA GLU A 100 -16.51 -7.30 -6.53
C GLU A 100 -16.62 -5.76 -6.61
N SER A 101 -16.12 -5.02 -5.61
CA SER A 101 -16.20 -3.54 -5.57
C SER A 101 -15.41 -2.83 -6.68
N GLY A 102 -14.50 -3.55 -7.35
CA GLY A 102 -13.54 -2.98 -8.31
C GLY A 102 -12.39 -2.20 -7.66
N LEU A 103 -12.31 -2.15 -6.32
CA LEU A 103 -11.19 -1.52 -5.60
C LEU A 103 -9.96 -2.45 -5.53
N THR A 104 -8.77 -1.87 -5.64
CA THR A 104 -7.51 -2.62 -5.49
C THR A 104 -7.26 -2.98 -4.01
N ILE A 105 -6.40 -3.97 -3.76
CA ILE A 105 -5.99 -4.31 -2.37
C ILE A 105 -5.44 -3.07 -1.64
N PRO A 106 -4.49 -2.27 -2.20
CA PRO A 106 -4.04 -1.01 -1.60
C PRO A 106 -5.13 0.01 -1.26
N GLN A 107 -6.23 0.04 -2.02
CA GLN A 107 -7.36 0.93 -1.76
C GLN A 107 -8.23 0.43 -0.59
N LYS A 108 -8.28 -0.90 -0.40
CA LYS A 108 -9.02 -1.60 0.66
C LYS A 108 -8.25 -1.75 1.98
N THR A 109 -6.91 -1.63 1.97
CA THR A 109 -6.09 -1.75 3.19
C THR A 109 -6.52 -0.89 4.38
N PRO A 110 -7.16 0.30 4.23
CA PRO A 110 -7.64 1.04 5.40
C PRO A 110 -8.70 0.30 6.23
N LEU A 111 -9.32 -0.75 5.67
CA LEU A 111 -10.27 -1.61 6.35
C LEU A 111 -9.62 -2.86 6.96
N PHE A 112 -8.33 -3.09 6.71
CA PHE A 112 -7.60 -4.25 7.26
C PHE A 112 -7.13 -3.88 8.67
N PRO A 113 -7.60 -4.55 9.73
CA PRO A 113 -7.20 -4.21 11.07
C PRO A 113 -5.78 -4.68 11.33
N TYR A 114 -5.08 -3.90 12.16
CA TYR A 114 -3.68 -4.09 12.48
C TYR A 114 -2.76 -4.05 11.24
N PHE A 115 -3.24 -3.51 10.12
CA PHE A 115 -2.46 -3.28 8.89
C PHE A 115 -2.43 -1.78 8.59
N ALA A 116 -1.36 -1.12 9.02
CA ALA A 116 -1.21 0.32 8.91
C ALA A 116 -0.40 0.72 7.66
N ASP A 117 -0.39 2.03 7.41
CA ASP A 117 0.25 2.70 6.27
C ASP A 117 1.75 2.37 6.11
N ASP A 118 2.43 2.14 7.23
CA ASP A 118 3.83 1.71 7.33
C ASP A 118 4.03 0.33 6.69
N LYS A 119 3.20 -0.65 7.06
CA LYS A 119 3.28 -2.02 6.53
C LYS A 119 3.02 -2.08 5.03
N LEU A 120 2.09 -1.27 4.53
CA LEU A 120 1.86 -1.15 3.09
C LEU A 120 3.07 -0.53 2.39
N SER A 121 3.66 0.51 2.98
CA SER A 121 4.87 1.16 2.45
C SER A 121 6.06 0.20 2.39
N ASP A 122 6.29 -0.55 3.45
CA ASP A 122 7.38 -1.54 3.53
C ASP A 122 7.15 -2.67 2.54
N LEU A 123 5.92 -3.19 2.47
CA LEU A 123 5.56 -4.24 1.53
C LEU A 123 5.79 -3.77 0.09
N THR A 124 5.31 -2.57 -0.23
CA THR A 124 5.50 -1.97 -1.56
C THR A 124 6.98 -1.82 -1.89
N SER A 125 7.79 -1.34 -0.94
CA SER A 125 9.23 -1.13 -1.14
C SER A 125 10.00 -2.44 -1.37
N ASN A 126 9.65 -3.51 -0.65
CA ASN A 126 10.24 -4.84 -0.88
C ASN A 126 9.87 -5.39 -2.25
N ILE A 127 8.60 -5.28 -2.63
CA ILE A 127 8.11 -5.75 -3.94
C ILE A 127 8.95 -5.12 -5.07
N ILE A 128 9.19 -3.82 -5.01
CA ILE A 128 9.81 -3.05 -6.11
C ILE A 128 11.30 -2.75 -5.91
N MET A 129 11.99 -3.46 -5.03
CA MET A 129 13.37 -3.14 -4.65
C MET A 129 14.33 -3.06 -5.85
N ASN A 130 14.10 -3.84 -6.91
CA ASN A 130 14.90 -3.70 -8.13
C ASN A 130 14.67 -2.35 -8.84
N VAL A 131 13.44 -1.83 -8.87
CA VAL A 131 13.14 -0.51 -9.44
C VAL A 131 13.87 0.58 -8.66
N ILE A 132 13.91 0.44 -7.33
CA ILE A 132 14.67 1.32 -6.45
C ILE A 132 16.16 1.25 -6.79
N ILE A 133 16.72 0.05 -6.93
CA ILE A 133 18.14 -0.12 -7.27
C ILE A 133 18.47 0.42 -8.67
N GLU A 134 17.60 0.21 -9.67
CA GLU A 134 17.80 0.79 -11.00
C GLU A 134 17.80 2.32 -10.96
N PHE A 135 16.95 2.93 -10.12
CA PHE A 135 17.00 4.37 -9.88
C PHE A 135 18.34 4.82 -9.27
N ASN A 136 18.87 4.08 -8.29
CA ASN A 136 20.18 4.37 -7.69
C ASN A 136 21.33 4.24 -8.70
N LYS A 137 21.30 3.23 -9.57
CA LYS A 137 22.28 3.10 -10.67
C LYS A 137 22.23 4.29 -11.62
N LYS A 138 21.04 4.77 -11.96
CA LYS A 138 20.87 5.97 -12.81
C LYS A 138 21.42 7.22 -12.14
N ILE A 139 21.29 7.39 -10.83
CA ILE A 139 21.91 8.50 -10.08
C ILE A 139 23.41 8.51 -10.31
N VAL A 140 24.10 7.37 -10.20
CA VAL A 140 25.55 7.29 -10.41
C VAL A 140 25.96 7.65 -11.84
N VAL A 141 25.14 7.27 -12.83
CA VAL A 141 25.39 7.61 -14.24
C VAL A 141 25.20 9.11 -14.49
N LEU A 142 24.16 9.71 -13.90
CA LEU A 142 23.83 11.13 -14.07
C LEU A 142 24.78 12.04 -13.28
N TYR A 143 25.24 11.58 -12.13
CA TYR A 143 26.10 12.30 -11.19
C TYR A 143 27.31 11.41 -10.84
N PRO A 144 28.33 11.33 -11.72
CA PRO A 144 29.49 10.46 -11.52
C PRO A 144 30.20 10.66 -10.16
N GLU A 145 30.17 11.86 -9.59
CA GLU A 145 30.67 12.20 -8.26
C GLU A 145 30.00 11.39 -7.14
N MET A 146 28.76 10.92 -7.34
CA MET A 146 28.07 10.08 -6.37
C MET A 146 28.75 8.71 -6.20
N SER A 147 29.60 8.29 -7.14
CA SER A 147 30.35 7.03 -7.07
C SER A 147 31.26 6.96 -5.84
N SER A 148 31.80 8.09 -5.37
CA SER A 148 32.68 8.11 -4.19
C SER A 148 31.94 7.81 -2.89
N TYR A 149 30.61 7.90 -2.90
CA TYR A 149 29.76 7.58 -1.76
C TYR A 149 29.28 6.13 -1.78
N LEU A 150 29.59 5.34 -2.80
CA LEU A 150 29.19 3.93 -2.83
C LEU A 150 29.96 3.10 -1.81
N SER A 151 29.26 2.19 -1.15
CA SER A 151 29.84 1.16 -0.28
C SER A 151 30.90 0.33 -1.03
N SER A 152 31.96 -0.07 -0.34
CA SER A 152 32.92 -1.03 -0.87
C SER A 152 32.33 -2.45 -1.00
N VAL A 153 31.31 -2.76 -0.19
CA VAL A 153 30.66 -4.07 -0.09
C VAL A 153 29.33 -4.08 -0.86
N ASN A 154 29.13 -5.13 -1.65
CA ASN A 154 27.84 -5.45 -2.25
C ASN A 154 26.92 -6.10 -1.22
N GLU A 155 25.64 -5.75 -1.30
CA GLU A 155 24.60 -6.38 -0.52
C GLU A 155 23.57 -7.05 -1.41
N GLU A 156 22.87 -8.03 -0.85
CA GLU A 156 21.83 -8.78 -1.53
C GLU A 156 20.45 -8.20 -1.19
N TYR A 157 19.68 -7.94 -2.23
CA TYR A 157 18.35 -7.38 -2.17
C TYR A 157 17.36 -8.31 -2.85
N ASN A 158 16.21 -8.51 -2.21
CA ASN A 158 15.12 -9.31 -2.77
C ASN A 158 14.07 -8.38 -3.39
N TYR A 159 13.50 -8.79 -4.51
CA TYR A 159 12.40 -8.09 -5.17
C TYR A 159 11.43 -9.09 -5.79
N TYR A 160 10.18 -8.68 -6.01
CA TYR A 160 9.17 -9.57 -6.57
C TYR A 160 9.02 -9.35 -8.07
N SER A 161 9.09 -10.43 -8.86
CA SER A 161 8.97 -10.36 -10.31
C SER A 161 8.55 -11.69 -10.90
N ASN A 162 7.59 -11.66 -11.83
CA ASN A 162 7.11 -12.85 -12.55
C ASN A 162 6.63 -13.97 -11.60
N GLY A 163 5.84 -13.62 -10.59
CA GLY A 163 5.26 -14.61 -9.68
C GLY A 163 6.17 -15.08 -8.54
N THR A 164 7.45 -14.69 -8.52
CA THR A 164 8.42 -15.18 -7.53
C THR A 164 9.36 -14.08 -7.04
N TRP A 165 10.00 -14.34 -5.90
CA TRP A 165 11.08 -13.50 -5.39
C TRP A 165 12.37 -13.77 -6.14
N LYS A 166 13.08 -12.69 -6.48
CA LYS A 166 14.37 -12.70 -7.15
C LYS A 166 15.38 -11.91 -6.32
N GLN A 167 16.65 -12.23 -6.52
CA GLN A 167 17.75 -11.57 -5.85
C GLN A 167 18.54 -10.69 -6.81
N MET A 168 19.11 -9.61 -6.30
CA MET A 168 20.11 -8.82 -6.99
C MET A 168 21.12 -8.23 -6.02
N ARG A 169 22.31 -7.90 -6.54
CA ARG A 169 23.37 -7.28 -5.76
C ARG A 169 23.53 -5.81 -6.10
N HIS A 170 23.73 -4.98 -5.07
CA HIS A 170 24.02 -3.56 -5.25
C HIS A 170 24.87 -3.01 -4.10
N LYS A 171 25.62 -1.94 -4.39
CA LYS A 171 26.39 -1.18 -3.40
C LYS A 171 25.52 0.01 -2.97
N PRO A 172 24.97 0.04 -1.73
CA PRO A 172 24.26 1.22 -1.27
C PRO A 172 25.22 2.40 -1.14
N PHE A 173 24.67 3.61 -1.10
CA PHE A 173 25.45 4.80 -0.74
C PHE A 173 25.75 4.80 0.76
N ILE A 174 26.84 5.47 1.17
CA ILE A 174 27.24 5.68 2.55
C ILE A 174 27.25 7.17 2.81
N PHE A 175 26.36 7.62 3.70
CA PHE A 175 26.33 9.00 4.21
C PHE A 175 26.35 8.95 5.73
N SER A 176 27.32 9.64 6.35
CA SER A 176 27.47 9.67 7.81
C SER A 176 27.43 8.25 8.42
N GLU A 177 28.20 7.33 7.84
CA GLU A 177 28.31 5.90 8.21
C GLU A 177 27.03 5.06 8.04
N LYS A 178 25.94 5.64 7.52
CA LYS A 178 24.69 4.93 7.24
C LYS A 178 24.59 4.52 5.79
N LYS A 179 24.15 3.29 5.56
CA LYS A 179 23.82 2.78 4.23
C LYS A 179 22.47 3.31 3.78
N VAL A 180 22.43 3.89 2.59
CA VAL A 180 21.25 4.58 2.05
C VAL A 180 21.00 4.15 0.61
N LEU A 181 19.74 3.90 0.30
CA LEU A 181 19.21 3.82 -1.06
C LEU A 181 18.26 4.98 -1.29
N PHE A 182 18.43 5.68 -2.41
CA PHE A 182 17.51 6.71 -2.83
C PHE A 182 16.28 6.11 -3.50
N ILE A 183 15.17 6.84 -3.43
CA ILE A 183 13.94 6.53 -4.13
C ILE A 183 13.50 7.74 -4.95
N PRO A 184 12.72 7.55 -6.04
CA PRO A 184 12.03 8.66 -6.67
C PRO A 184 11.16 9.39 -5.64
N LYS A 185 11.34 10.72 -5.50
CA LYS A 185 10.61 11.53 -4.51
C LYS A 185 9.10 11.28 -4.59
N ASP A 186 8.56 11.22 -5.80
CA ASP A 186 7.13 11.05 -6.07
C ASP A 186 6.56 9.69 -5.65
N PHE A 187 7.41 8.70 -5.35
CA PHE A 187 6.97 7.38 -4.85
C PHE A 187 6.69 7.41 -3.34
N ALA A 188 7.26 8.38 -2.62
CA ALA A 188 7.11 8.51 -1.19
C ALA A 188 6.09 9.57 -0.78
N THR A 189 5.46 9.33 0.35
CA THR A 189 4.56 10.28 0.98
C THR A 189 4.50 10.00 2.48
N TYR A 190 4.24 11.05 3.27
CA TYR A 190 4.15 10.97 4.72
C TYR A 190 2.89 10.25 5.23
N LYS A 191 1.81 10.21 4.43
CA LYS A 191 0.56 9.49 4.76
C LYS A 191 0.04 8.81 3.52
N GLN A 192 -0.50 7.60 3.57
CA GLN A 192 -1.04 6.98 2.35
C GLN A 192 -2.17 7.83 1.75
N THR A 193 -2.29 7.80 0.43
CA THR A 193 -3.36 8.48 -0.31
C THR A 193 -4.70 7.83 0.00
N SER A 194 -4.78 6.49 -0.02
CA SER A 194 -5.88 5.74 0.60
C SER A 194 -5.84 5.92 2.12
N SER A 195 -7.00 6.19 2.73
CA SER A 195 -7.09 6.35 4.19
C SER A 195 -8.51 6.09 4.66
N LEU A 196 -8.67 5.58 5.88
CA LEU A 196 -9.99 5.24 6.42
C LEU A 196 -10.91 6.45 6.46
N SER A 197 -10.38 7.64 6.80
CA SER A 197 -11.15 8.88 6.80
C SER A 197 -11.67 9.27 5.42
N LEU A 198 -10.88 9.04 4.37
CA LEU A 198 -11.30 9.32 2.99
C LEU A 198 -12.43 8.36 2.57
N LEU A 199 -12.25 7.06 2.86
CA LEU A 199 -13.23 6.02 2.58
C LEU A 199 -14.56 6.28 3.31
N ILE A 200 -14.50 6.58 4.61
CA ILE A 200 -15.69 6.96 5.39
C ILE A 200 -16.40 8.13 4.70
N ARG A 201 -15.69 9.21 4.38
CA ARG A 201 -16.28 10.41 3.78
C ARG A 201 -17.03 10.10 2.48
N THR A 202 -16.53 9.16 1.69
CA THR A 202 -17.13 8.78 0.40
C THR A 202 -18.34 7.88 0.56
N ILE A 203 -18.29 6.85 1.41
CA ILE A 203 -19.40 5.90 1.58
C ILE A 203 -20.52 6.45 2.50
N LEU A 204 -20.21 7.41 3.37
CA LEU A 204 -21.14 7.94 4.37
C LEU A 204 -22.34 8.66 3.74
N VAL A 205 -22.17 9.26 2.55
CA VAL A 205 -23.26 9.97 1.87
C VAL A 205 -24.42 9.02 1.59
N GLU A 206 -24.10 7.87 1.01
CA GLU A 206 -25.05 6.81 0.69
C GLU A 206 -25.65 6.19 1.96
N ALA A 207 -24.82 5.95 2.98
CA ALA A 207 -25.26 5.38 4.25
C ALA A 207 -26.33 6.24 4.95
N ILE A 208 -26.15 7.57 4.96
CA ILE A 208 -27.12 8.51 5.53
C ILE A 208 -28.43 8.50 4.74
N GLU A 209 -28.36 8.34 3.42
CA GLU A 209 -29.55 8.29 2.56
C GLU A 209 -30.35 7.01 2.78
N LYS A 210 -29.67 5.87 2.92
CA LYS A 210 -30.30 4.59 3.28
C LYS A 210 -30.95 4.61 4.67
N ASP A 211 -30.28 5.18 5.68
CA ASP A 211 -30.83 5.30 7.05
C ASP A 211 -32.15 6.08 7.09
N LYS A 212 -32.25 7.16 6.30
CA LYS A 212 -33.48 7.95 6.21
C LYS A 212 -34.64 7.16 5.65
N ILE A 213 -34.41 6.46 4.54
CA ILE A 213 -35.44 5.67 3.85
C ILE A 213 -35.94 4.58 4.80
N LYS A 214 -35.02 3.89 5.48
CA LYS A 214 -35.35 2.82 6.43
C LYS A 214 -36.15 3.30 7.65
N ASN A 215 -35.81 4.47 8.19
CA ASN A 215 -36.41 4.99 9.42
C ASN A 215 -37.50 6.04 9.19
N ASN A 216 -37.92 6.26 7.95
CA ASN A 216 -38.90 7.28 7.52
C ASN A 216 -38.66 8.66 8.15
N ARG A 217 -37.39 9.08 8.23
CA ARG A 217 -36.99 10.35 8.87
C ARG A 217 -37.03 11.51 7.86
N GLU A 218 -37.80 12.54 8.17
CA GLU A 218 -37.90 13.76 7.35
C GLU A 218 -36.61 14.60 7.37
N LYS A 219 -35.90 14.68 8.52
CA LYS A 219 -34.69 15.51 8.67
C LYS A 219 -33.40 14.72 8.42
N ARG A 220 -32.49 15.27 7.60
CA ARG A 220 -31.14 14.74 7.40
C ARG A 220 -30.30 14.89 8.66
N LYS A 221 -29.87 13.77 9.25
CA LYS A 221 -28.73 13.75 10.17
C LYS A 221 -27.52 14.34 9.44
N THR A 222 -26.78 15.21 10.12
CA THR A 222 -25.49 15.69 9.63
C THR A 222 -24.49 14.54 9.58
N LYS A 223 -23.45 14.67 8.75
CA LYS A 223 -22.36 13.69 8.67
C LYS A 223 -21.73 13.42 10.05
N LYS A 224 -21.51 14.46 10.84
CA LYS A 224 -20.93 14.37 12.18
C LYS A 224 -21.82 13.59 13.16
N GLU A 225 -23.13 13.82 13.12
CA GLU A 225 -24.07 13.07 13.97
C GLU A 225 -24.09 11.60 13.59
N PHE A 226 -24.15 11.29 12.30
CA PHE A 226 -24.13 9.91 11.83
C PHE A 226 -22.83 9.19 12.20
N GLU A 227 -21.68 9.84 12.00
CA GLU A 227 -20.37 9.28 12.39
C GLU A 227 -20.30 9.01 13.89
N LYS A 228 -20.79 9.94 14.73
CA LYS A 228 -20.79 9.77 16.19
C LYS A 228 -21.65 8.59 16.62
N GLU A 229 -22.79 8.38 15.97
CA GLU A 229 -23.75 7.34 16.33
C GLU A 229 -23.38 5.96 15.80
N ASN A 230 -22.86 5.87 14.56
CA ASN A 230 -22.69 4.59 13.85
C ASN A 230 -21.24 4.18 13.63
N ILE A 231 -20.29 5.12 13.68
CA ILE A 231 -18.89 4.85 13.32
C ILE A 231 -17.95 4.99 14.53
N ALA A 232 -18.24 5.87 15.49
CA ALA A 232 -17.39 6.06 16.67
C ALA A 232 -17.14 4.77 17.47
N GLY A 233 -16.06 4.73 18.25
CA GLY A 233 -15.62 3.53 18.97
C GLY A 233 -14.78 2.62 18.10
N ASN A 234 -15.31 1.46 17.67
CA ASN A 234 -14.61 0.54 16.79
C ASN A 234 -14.69 0.99 15.32
N ARG A 235 -13.98 2.09 15.02
CA ARG A 235 -14.11 2.83 13.78
C ARG A 235 -13.96 1.98 12.53
N THR A 236 -12.94 1.13 12.47
CA THR A 236 -12.68 0.28 11.30
C THR A 236 -13.77 -0.77 11.12
N GLU A 237 -14.14 -1.49 12.19
CA GLU A 237 -15.19 -2.53 12.13
C GLU A 237 -16.56 -1.93 11.78
N ASN A 238 -16.90 -0.79 12.35
CA ASN A 238 -18.17 -0.12 12.07
C ASN A 238 -18.22 0.44 10.64
N THR A 239 -17.11 1.02 10.17
CA THR A 239 -17.01 1.50 8.78
C THR A 239 -17.16 0.35 7.79
N ARG A 240 -16.60 -0.81 8.13
CA ARG A 240 -16.70 -2.01 7.31
C ARG A 240 -18.15 -2.45 7.11
N LYS A 241 -18.99 -2.46 8.15
CA LYS A 241 -20.43 -2.77 8.03
C LYS A 241 -21.12 -1.87 7.00
N ILE A 242 -20.78 -0.58 7.02
CA ILE A 242 -21.33 0.40 6.07
C ILE A 242 -20.75 0.18 4.67
N TYR A 243 -19.47 -0.19 4.57
CA TYR A 243 -18.82 -0.51 3.31
C TYR A 243 -19.49 -1.71 2.65
N ASP A 244 -19.77 -2.78 3.38
CA ASP A 244 -20.42 -3.99 2.86
C ASP A 244 -21.83 -3.69 2.29
N GLU A 245 -22.49 -2.65 2.80
CA GLU A 245 -23.79 -2.18 2.29
C GLU A 245 -23.67 -1.14 1.18
N SER A 246 -22.48 -0.66 0.83
CA SER A 246 -22.28 0.44 -0.12
C SER A 246 -22.29 -0.01 -1.58
N THR A 247 -22.64 0.92 -2.49
CA THR A 247 -22.81 0.62 -3.91
C THR A 247 -21.54 0.84 -4.74
N GLU A 248 -21.56 0.28 -5.96
CA GLU A 248 -20.55 0.54 -6.99
C GLU A 248 -20.32 2.04 -7.25
N VAL A 249 -21.37 2.87 -7.13
CA VAL A 249 -21.27 4.33 -7.27
C VAL A 249 -20.36 4.93 -6.19
N SER A 250 -20.51 4.49 -4.93
CA SER A 250 -19.66 4.92 -3.83
C SER A 250 -18.21 4.48 -4.02
N TYR A 251 -17.98 3.27 -4.54
CA TYR A 251 -16.63 2.78 -4.85
C TYR A 251 -15.95 3.59 -5.95
N LYS A 252 -16.67 3.88 -7.05
CA LYS A 252 -16.19 4.76 -8.12
C LYS A 252 -15.86 6.16 -7.61
N TYR A 253 -16.68 6.70 -6.72
CA TYR A 253 -16.41 7.99 -6.08
C TYR A 253 -15.15 7.94 -5.20
N TYR A 254 -14.96 6.87 -4.43
CA TYR A 254 -13.75 6.68 -3.63
C TYR A 254 -12.48 6.61 -4.48
N GLN A 255 -12.48 5.86 -5.59
CA GLN A 255 -11.35 5.81 -6.53
C GLN A 255 -11.01 7.21 -7.08
N LYS A 256 -12.04 7.97 -7.49
CA LYS A 256 -11.87 9.35 -7.96
C LYS A 256 -11.23 10.24 -6.88
N GLU A 257 -11.68 10.10 -5.63
CA GLU A 257 -11.16 10.88 -4.52
C GLU A 257 -9.71 10.51 -4.13
N VAL A 258 -9.32 9.23 -4.24
CA VAL A 258 -7.92 8.82 -4.11
C VAL A 258 -7.06 9.50 -5.18
N ILE A 259 -7.51 9.50 -6.44
CA ILE A 259 -6.81 10.17 -7.55
C ILE A 259 -6.71 11.69 -7.33
N ASN A 260 -7.79 12.33 -6.84
CA ASN A 260 -7.75 13.75 -6.52
C ASN A 260 -6.70 14.05 -5.45
N LYS A 261 -6.63 13.22 -4.40
CA LYS A 261 -5.63 13.35 -3.34
C LYS A 261 -4.20 13.11 -3.81
N VAL A 262 -3.99 12.23 -4.80
CA VAL A 262 -2.70 12.08 -5.50
C VAL A 262 -2.31 13.39 -6.20
N LYS A 263 -3.23 13.96 -7.01
CA LYS A 263 -2.98 15.21 -7.74
C LYS A 263 -2.67 16.39 -6.82
N GLU A 264 -3.43 16.53 -5.73
CA GLU A 264 -3.22 17.58 -4.74
C GLU A 264 -1.83 17.53 -4.11
N ARG A 265 -1.20 16.36 -4.06
CA ARG A 265 0.15 16.21 -3.51
C ARG A 265 1.23 16.52 -4.53
N LEU A 266 1.08 16.02 -5.76
CA LEU A 266 2.01 16.30 -6.84
C LEU A 266 2.06 17.79 -7.23
N THR A 267 1.08 18.59 -6.81
CA THR A 267 0.99 20.03 -7.10
C THR A 267 1.44 20.93 -5.94
N LYS A 268 1.69 20.37 -4.75
CA LYS A 268 2.10 21.12 -3.55
C LYS A 268 3.61 21.13 -3.30
N ASP A 269 4.37 20.47 -4.16
CA ASP A 269 5.83 20.36 -4.14
C ASP A 269 6.47 21.19 -5.26
#